data_AF-A0A1V6A3L2-F1
#
_entry.id   AF-A0A1V6A3L2-F1
#
_cell.length_a   1.000
_cell.length_b   1.000
_cell.length_c   1.000
_cell.angle_alpha   90.00
_cell.angle_beta   90.00
_cell.angle_gamma   90.00
#
_symmetry.space_group_name_H-M   'P 1'
#
loop_
_entity.id
_entity.type
_entity.pdbx_description
1 polymer ?
#
loop_
_entity_poly.entity_id
_entity_poly.type
_entity_poly.pdbx_seq_one_letter_code
_entity_poly.pdbx_strand_id
1 'polypeptide(L)'
;MFRNTKITKKLANKVGKAADESIDGFQARLVEQEPQITDRFLAICQHSINGSKIGGVYWAAKTFTDRGGNSQEKRFGADFLCSFSLELPTFRVNKGFLAQAKRVEPSDSFSTKDYEDMKKQCEKMLSLSPASFVFIYSKQAGVTVIPAISVVSARACNPHELTSMGVSSFFTNHFECFIGDRGIAIPPSGVEGLLEELNVRRGLTIVGKSYEG
;
A
#
# COMPACT_ATOMS: atom_id res chain seq x y z
N MET A 1 -24.36 -6.48 6.71
CA MET A 1 -23.19 -6.70 5.83
C MET A 1 -23.42 -5.96 4.52
N PHE A 2 -22.63 -4.92 4.22
CA PHE A 2 -22.74 -4.19 2.94
C PHE A 2 -22.21 -5.10 1.80
N ARG A 3 -23.10 -5.83 1.13
CA ARG A 3 -22.78 -6.62 -0.07
C ARG A 3 -23.15 -5.83 -1.32
N ASN A 4 -22.39 -4.78 -1.63
CA ASN A 4 -22.53 -4.11 -2.92
C ASN A 4 -21.42 -4.54 -3.90
N THR A 5 -21.46 -5.84 -4.23
CA THR A 5 -20.51 -6.48 -5.13
C THR A 5 -20.43 -5.81 -6.51
N LYS A 6 -21.49 -5.11 -6.95
CA LYS A 6 -21.48 -4.33 -8.19
C LYS A 6 -20.58 -3.08 -8.09
N ILE A 7 -20.69 -2.31 -7.00
CA ILE A 7 -19.82 -1.14 -6.77
C ILE A 7 -18.37 -1.60 -6.62
N THR A 8 -18.11 -2.59 -5.76
CA THR A 8 -16.78 -3.13 -5.54
C THR A 8 -16.12 -3.57 -6.84
N LYS A 9 -16.79 -4.42 -7.63
CA LYS A 9 -16.26 -4.89 -8.92
C LYS A 9 -15.99 -3.73 -9.88
N LYS A 10 -16.87 -2.73 -9.94
CA LYS A 10 -16.66 -1.57 -10.81
C LYS A 10 -15.43 -0.76 -10.41
N LEU A 11 -15.21 -0.55 -9.11
CA LEU A 11 -14.03 0.16 -8.59
C LEU A 11 -12.75 -0.68 -8.79
N ALA A 12 -12.79 -1.96 -8.48
CA ALA A 12 -11.66 -2.87 -8.66
C ALA A 12 -11.24 -3.00 -10.14
N ASN A 13 -12.19 -3.04 -11.07
CA ASN A 13 -11.91 -3.04 -12.50
C ASN A 13 -11.23 -1.75 -12.97
N LYS A 14 -11.58 -0.60 -12.39
CA LYS A 14 -10.91 0.68 -12.69
C LYS A 14 -9.46 0.66 -12.21
N VAL A 15 -9.22 0.12 -11.03
CA VAL A 15 -7.86 -0.04 -10.51
C VAL A 15 -7.05 -1.06 -11.31
N GLY A 16 -7.67 -2.14 -11.78
CA GLY A 16 -7.04 -3.09 -12.71
C GLY A 16 -6.53 -2.39 -13.96
N LYS A 17 -7.39 -1.62 -14.63
CA LYS A 17 -7.00 -0.81 -15.80
C LYS A 17 -5.88 0.18 -15.48
N ALA A 18 -5.93 0.83 -14.31
CA ALA A 18 -4.88 1.75 -13.88
C ALA A 18 -3.52 1.05 -13.70
N ALA A 19 -3.53 -0.18 -13.19
CA ALA A 19 -2.32 -0.99 -13.06
C ALA A 19 -1.78 -1.41 -14.43
N ASP A 20 -2.65 -1.88 -15.34
CA ASP A 20 -2.28 -2.25 -16.71
C ASP A 20 -1.65 -1.04 -17.43
N GLU A 21 -2.29 0.13 -17.40
CA GLU A 21 -1.77 1.37 -18.01
C GLU A 21 -0.41 1.82 -17.42
N SER A 22 -0.17 1.52 -16.14
CA SER A 22 1.11 1.84 -15.49
C SER A 22 2.21 0.86 -15.89
N ILE A 23 1.88 -0.42 -16.03
CA ILE A 23 2.80 -1.45 -16.53
C ILE A 23 3.10 -1.26 -18.02
N ASP A 24 2.12 -0.89 -18.85
CA ASP A 24 2.33 -0.59 -20.26
C ASP A 24 3.34 0.56 -20.45
N GLY A 25 3.21 1.63 -19.65
CA GLY A 25 4.18 2.72 -19.62
C GLY A 25 5.59 2.27 -19.22
N PHE A 26 5.69 1.32 -18.29
CA PHE A 26 6.96 0.72 -17.86
C PHE A 26 7.57 -0.23 -18.92
N GLN A 27 6.74 -1.02 -19.59
CA GLN A 27 7.16 -1.89 -20.69
C GLN A 27 7.67 -1.07 -21.88
N ALA A 28 6.97 0.01 -22.22
CA ALA A 28 7.35 0.96 -23.27
C ALA A 28 8.55 1.86 -22.93
N ARG A 29 9.16 1.69 -21.73
CA ARG A 29 10.26 2.53 -21.21
C ARG A 29 9.93 4.03 -21.14
N LEU A 30 8.64 4.36 -21.05
CA LEU A 30 8.18 5.74 -20.81
C LEU A 30 8.35 6.12 -19.33
N VAL A 31 8.46 5.11 -18.46
CA VAL A 31 8.74 5.22 -17.05
C VAL A 31 9.76 4.14 -16.69
N GLU A 32 10.83 4.48 -15.98
CA GLU A 32 11.90 3.53 -15.64
C GLU A 32 12.11 3.34 -14.14
N GLN A 33 11.70 4.32 -13.33
CA GLN A 33 11.96 4.35 -11.89
C GLN A 33 10.72 3.98 -11.07
N GLU A 34 10.92 3.23 -9.99
CA GLU A 34 9.85 2.77 -9.07
C GLU A 34 8.93 3.90 -8.58
N PRO A 35 9.43 5.08 -8.13
CA PRO A 35 8.56 6.15 -7.64
C PRO A 35 7.64 6.69 -8.74
N GLN A 36 8.13 6.77 -9.98
CA GLN A 36 7.34 7.28 -11.10
C GLN A 36 6.22 6.32 -11.51
N ILE A 37 6.48 5.00 -11.47
CA ILE A 37 5.45 3.97 -11.72
C ILE A 37 4.37 4.08 -10.65
N THR A 38 4.80 4.20 -9.39
CA THR A 38 3.91 4.32 -8.22
C THR A 38 3.04 5.57 -8.31
N ASP A 39 3.65 6.74 -8.53
CA ASP A 39 2.93 8.01 -8.63
C ASP A 39 1.90 8.00 -9.77
N ARG A 40 2.29 7.46 -10.94
CA ARG A 40 1.37 7.31 -12.08
C ARG A 40 0.20 6.40 -11.76
N PHE A 41 0.47 5.22 -11.18
CA PHE A 41 -0.55 4.26 -10.78
C PHE A 41 -1.55 4.88 -9.79
N LEU A 42 -1.05 5.55 -8.75
CA LEU A 42 -1.87 6.17 -7.71
C LEU A 42 -2.70 7.34 -8.26
N ALA A 43 -2.13 8.16 -9.15
CA ALA A 43 -2.83 9.26 -9.79
C ALA A 43 -4.01 8.76 -10.65
N ILE A 44 -3.80 7.71 -11.45
CA ILE A 44 -4.86 7.11 -12.28
C ILE A 44 -5.94 6.47 -11.39
N CYS A 45 -5.55 5.79 -10.30
CA CYS A 45 -6.49 5.25 -9.31
C CYS A 45 -7.36 6.36 -8.71
N GLN A 46 -6.74 7.43 -8.20
CA GLN A 46 -7.45 8.54 -7.57
C GLN A 46 -8.43 9.21 -8.53
N HIS A 47 -7.97 9.51 -9.75
CA HIS A 47 -8.82 10.12 -10.78
C HIS A 47 -9.98 9.20 -11.17
N SER A 48 -9.71 7.92 -11.42
CA SER A 48 -10.72 6.98 -11.91
C SER A 48 -11.77 6.61 -10.86
N ILE A 49 -11.39 6.52 -9.58
CA ILE A 49 -12.28 6.25 -8.45
C ILE A 49 -13.10 7.49 -8.13
N ASN A 50 -12.46 8.64 -7.87
CA ASN A 50 -13.16 9.86 -7.44
C ASN A 50 -13.97 10.50 -8.58
N GLY A 51 -13.57 10.30 -9.84
CA GLY A 51 -14.38 10.67 -11.01
C GLY A 51 -15.60 9.77 -11.24
N SER A 52 -15.74 8.67 -10.48
CA SER A 52 -16.94 7.85 -10.55
C SER A 52 -18.10 8.56 -9.86
N LYS A 53 -19.26 8.62 -10.51
CA LYS A 53 -20.52 9.12 -9.92
C LYS A 53 -21.11 8.17 -8.85
N ILE A 54 -20.27 7.55 -8.03
CA ILE A 54 -20.66 6.67 -6.94
C ILE A 54 -20.68 7.53 -5.67
N GLY A 55 -21.87 8.00 -5.31
CA GLY A 55 -22.04 8.88 -4.15
C GLY A 55 -21.50 8.24 -2.87
N GLY A 56 -20.83 9.07 -2.05
CA GLY A 56 -20.29 8.66 -0.76
C GLY A 56 -18.94 7.94 -0.82
N VAL A 57 -18.40 7.61 -1.99
CA VAL A 57 -17.04 7.02 -2.13
C VAL A 57 -16.00 8.13 -2.27
N TYR A 58 -14.93 8.02 -1.48
CA TYR A 58 -13.73 8.83 -1.62
C TYR A 58 -12.49 7.96 -1.43
N TRP A 59 -11.51 8.15 -2.32
CA TRP A 59 -10.22 7.48 -2.23
C TRP A 59 -9.09 8.50 -2.37
N ALA A 60 -8.06 8.34 -1.55
CA ALA A 60 -6.91 9.22 -1.56
C ALA A 60 -5.62 8.41 -1.39
N ALA A 61 -4.55 8.87 -2.03
CA ALA A 61 -3.21 8.35 -1.80
C ALA A 61 -2.26 9.48 -1.42
N LYS A 62 -1.33 9.18 -0.51
CA LYS A 62 -0.23 10.04 -0.10
C LYS A 62 1.08 9.31 -0.35
N THR A 63 1.85 9.78 -1.33
CA THR A 63 3.23 9.35 -1.50
C THR A 63 4.13 10.04 -0.49
N PHE A 64 5.04 9.26 0.10
CA PHE A 64 6.00 9.70 1.09
C PHE A 64 7.25 10.25 0.41
N THR A 65 7.87 11.24 1.04
CA THR A 65 9.14 11.77 0.54
C THR A 65 10.25 10.73 0.71
N ASP A 66 11.02 10.52 -0.36
CA ASP A 66 12.15 9.59 -0.46
C ASP A 66 13.50 10.28 -0.14
N ARG A 67 13.62 11.58 -0.44
CA ARG A 67 14.84 12.38 -0.29
C ARG A 67 14.92 13.16 1.02
N GLY A 68 16.14 13.24 1.56
CA GLY A 68 16.48 14.01 2.77
C GLY A 68 16.78 13.15 4.00
N GLY A 69 17.44 13.74 5.00
CA GLY A 69 17.78 13.07 6.27
C GLY A 69 16.56 12.62 7.08
N ASN A 70 15.43 13.30 6.91
CA ASN A 70 14.15 13.05 7.58
C ASN A 70 13.05 12.56 6.62
N SER A 71 13.43 11.86 5.55
CA SER A 71 12.48 11.39 4.54
C SER A 71 11.38 10.52 5.17
N GLN A 72 10.14 10.74 4.74
CA GLN A 72 8.97 10.04 5.30
C GLN A 72 9.08 8.53 5.05
N GLU A 73 9.65 8.12 3.92
CA GLU A 73 9.89 6.71 3.61
C GLU A 73 10.81 6.05 4.65
N LYS A 74 11.94 6.68 5.00
CA LYS A 74 12.84 6.15 6.04
C LYS A 74 12.15 6.01 7.39
N ARG A 75 11.24 6.93 7.69
CA ARG A 75 10.48 6.97 8.94
C ARG A 75 9.42 5.88 8.95
N PHE A 76 8.56 5.80 7.95
CA PHE A 76 7.41 4.89 7.96
C PHE A 76 7.71 3.51 7.38
N GLY A 77 8.78 3.36 6.60
CA GLY A 77 9.13 2.12 5.89
C GLY A 77 8.21 1.85 4.69
N ALA A 78 7.53 2.87 4.20
CA ALA A 78 6.54 2.80 3.14
C ALA A 78 6.86 3.87 2.10
N ASP A 79 6.48 3.62 0.85
CA ASP A 79 6.50 4.62 -0.21
C ASP A 79 5.19 5.40 -0.26
N PHE A 80 4.08 4.80 0.17
CA PHE A 80 2.79 5.49 0.18
C PHE A 80 1.79 4.95 1.20
N LEU A 81 0.81 5.79 1.50
CA LEU A 81 -0.39 5.49 2.27
C LEU A 81 -1.61 5.69 1.38
N CYS A 82 -2.52 4.72 1.36
CA CYS A 82 -3.82 4.87 0.70
C CYS A 82 -4.94 4.89 1.73
N SER A 83 -6.00 5.65 1.46
CA SER A 83 -7.20 5.73 2.29
C SER A 83 -8.46 5.55 1.44
N PHE A 84 -9.45 4.88 2.03
CA PHE A 84 -10.78 4.70 1.47
C PHE A 84 -11.83 5.10 2.50
N SER A 85 -12.70 5.99 2.06
CA SER A 85 -13.88 6.44 2.79
C SER A 85 -15.13 6.07 2.01
N LEU A 86 -16.12 5.52 2.72
CA LEU A 86 -17.45 5.30 2.20
C LEU A 86 -18.47 5.81 3.23
N GLU A 87 -19.28 6.77 2.81
CA GLU A 87 -20.37 7.35 3.61
C GLU A 87 -21.72 7.09 2.93
N LEU A 88 -22.52 6.22 3.55
CA LEU A 88 -23.89 5.90 3.17
C LEU A 88 -24.81 6.09 4.38
N PRO A 89 -26.14 6.24 4.19
CA PRO A 89 -27.07 6.52 5.28
C PRO A 89 -26.94 5.58 6.49
N THR A 90 -26.65 4.30 6.26
CA THR A 90 -26.55 3.26 7.31
C THR A 90 -25.17 2.60 7.40
N PHE A 91 -24.17 3.09 6.66
CA PHE A 91 -22.85 2.48 6.62
C PHE A 91 -21.77 3.53 6.42
N ARG A 92 -20.86 3.63 7.37
CA ARG A 92 -19.70 4.52 7.31
C ARG A 92 -18.42 3.73 7.58
N VAL A 93 -17.43 3.89 6.71
CA VAL A 93 -16.08 3.36 6.93
C VAL A 93 -15.06 4.38 6.45
N ASN A 94 -13.98 4.52 7.22
CA ASN A 94 -12.78 5.23 6.82
C ASN A 94 -11.58 4.39 7.28
N LYS A 95 -10.73 3.98 6.36
CA LYS A 95 -9.61 3.05 6.62
C LYS A 95 -8.50 3.24 5.58
N GLY A 96 -7.27 2.97 5.98
CA GLY A 96 -6.10 3.03 5.11
C GLY A 96 -5.24 1.78 5.11
N PHE A 97 -4.20 1.77 4.28
CA PHE A 97 -3.13 0.77 4.30
C PHE A 97 -1.80 1.42 3.91
N LEU A 98 -0.71 0.91 4.48
CA LEU A 98 0.66 1.27 4.13
C LEU A 98 1.19 0.35 3.03
N ALA A 99 1.99 0.90 2.13
CA ALA A 99 2.61 0.11 1.08
C ALA A 99 4.05 0.56 0.79
N GLN A 100 4.91 -0.44 0.61
CA GLN A 100 6.21 -0.29 -0.04
C GLN A 100 6.09 -0.78 -1.50
N ALA A 101 6.71 -0.09 -2.44
CA ALA A 101 6.85 -0.49 -3.82
C ALA A 101 8.24 -1.12 -4.05
N LYS A 102 8.29 -2.14 -4.91
CA LYS A 102 9.52 -2.71 -5.47
C LYS A 102 9.31 -3.13 -6.92
N ARG A 103 10.34 -2.96 -7.74
CA ARG A 103 10.41 -3.41 -9.13
C ARG A 103 11.34 -4.60 -9.19
N VAL A 104 10.75 -5.78 -9.38
CA VAL A 104 11.46 -7.05 -9.39
C VAL A 104 10.85 -7.91 -10.47
N GLU A 105 11.65 -8.50 -11.35
CA GLU A 105 11.15 -9.53 -12.26
C GLU A 105 11.21 -10.93 -11.62
N PRO A 106 10.32 -11.86 -12.02
CA PRO A 106 10.37 -13.24 -11.53
C PRO A 106 11.70 -13.95 -11.79
N SER A 107 12.37 -13.58 -12.88
CA SER A 107 13.68 -14.13 -13.27
C SER A 107 14.87 -13.46 -12.60
N ASP A 108 14.67 -12.35 -11.89
CA ASP A 108 15.77 -11.59 -11.32
C ASP A 108 16.33 -12.26 -10.06
N SER A 109 17.65 -12.22 -9.92
CA SER A 109 18.28 -12.51 -8.63
C SER A 109 17.97 -11.38 -7.65
N PHE A 110 17.32 -11.70 -6.54
CA PHE A 110 17.07 -10.74 -5.47
C PHE A 110 18.09 -10.93 -4.36
N SER A 111 18.97 -9.94 -4.16
CA SER A 111 20.09 -10.12 -3.24
C SER A 111 19.61 -10.22 -1.80
N THR A 112 20.36 -10.94 -0.95
CA THR A 112 20.08 -11.00 0.49
C THR A 112 20.00 -9.60 1.11
N LYS A 113 20.85 -8.68 0.64
CA LYS A 113 20.85 -7.30 1.13
C LYS A 113 19.54 -6.58 0.77
N ASP A 114 19.08 -6.67 -0.48
CA ASP A 114 17.84 -6.02 -0.91
C ASP A 114 16.64 -6.60 -0.16
N TYR A 115 16.66 -7.91 0.11
CA TYR A 115 15.66 -8.57 0.94
C TYR A 115 15.66 -8.07 2.38
N GLU A 116 16.82 -8.01 3.03
CA GLU A 116 16.91 -7.51 4.41
C GLU A 116 16.49 -6.04 4.53
N ASP A 117 16.79 -5.22 3.52
CA ASP A 117 16.35 -3.83 3.50
C ASP A 117 14.83 -3.72 3.30
N MET A 118 14.24 -4.52 2.40
CA MET A 118 12.78 -4.63 2.25
C MET A 118 12.11 -5.18 3.52
N LYS A 119 12.73 -6.15 4.20
CA LYS A 119 12.22 -6.72 5.46
C LYS A 119 12.18 -5.66 6.55
N LYS A 120 13.23 -4.85 6.72
CA LYS A 120 13.24 -3.72 7.66
C LYS A 120 12.15 -2.69 7.34
N GLN A 121 11.89 -2.41 6.05
CA GLN A 121 10.78 -1.56 5.62
C GLN A 121 9.43 -2.18 6.04
N CYS A 122 9.25 -3.48 5.85
CA CYS A 122 8.04 -4.20 6.27
C CYS A 122 7.83 -4.20 7.79
N GLU A 123 8.86 -4.47 8.59
CA GLU A 123 8.81 -4.39 10.06
C GLU A 123 8.40 -2.99 10.53
N LYS A 124 8.98 -1.96 9.90
CA LYS A 124 8.64 -0.56 10.13
C LYS A 124 7.17 -0.26 9.85
N MET A 125 6.61 -0.73 8.74
CA MET A 125 5.19 -0.54 8.45
C MET A 125 4.31 -1.31 9.44
N LEU A 126 4.66 -2.56 9.75
CA LEU A 126 3.90 -3.41 10.67
C LEU A 126 3.85 -2.86 12.10
N SER A 127 4.89 -2.15 12.55
CA SER A 127 4.87 -1.43 13.83
C SER A 127 3.80 -0.32 13.90
N LEU A 128 3.34 0.18 12.73
CA LEU A 128 2.33 1.23 12.63
C LEU A 128 0.94 0.67 12.37
N SER A 129 0.84 -0.36 11.52
CA SER A 129 -0.42 -0.98 11.15
C SER A 129 -0.24 -2.41 10.61
N PRO A 130 -1.12 -3.36 10.97
CA PRO A 130 -1.16 -4.67 10.33
C PRO A 130 -1.61 -4.60 8.85
N ALA A 131 -2.26 -3.51 8.44
CA ALA A 131 -2.63 -3.26 7.04
C ALA A 131 -1.43 -2.71 6.25
N SER A 132 -0.38 -3.53 6.15
CA SER A 132 0.90 -3.19 5.53
C SER A 132 1.25 -4.19 4.43
N PHE A 133 1.65 -3.69 3.26
CA PHE A 133 1.81 -4.50 2.05
C PHE A 133 3.03 -4.09 1.22
N VAL A 134 3.48 -4.99 0.34
CA VAL A 134 4.49 -4.72 -0.67
C VAL A 134 3.86 -4.86 -2.05
N PHE A 135 3.93 -3.82 -2.86
CA PHE A 135 3.51 -3.80 -4.25
C PHE A 135 4.72 -4.12 -5.13
N ILE A 136 4.63 -5.23 -5.85
CA ILE A 136 5.67 -5.67 -6.79
C ILE A 136 5.25 -5.28 -8.20
N TYR A 137 6.10 -4.50 -8.86
CA TYR A 137 5.98 -4.13 -10.26
C TYR A 137 6.88 -5.02 -11.10
N SER A 138 6.30 -5.72 -12.06
CA SER A 138 7.00 -6.59 -13.01
C SER A 138 6.44 -6.42 -14.41
N LYS A 139 7.31 -6.43 -15.42
CA LYS A 139 6.89 -6.48 -16.82
C LYS A 139 6.26 -7.82 -17.17
N GLN A 140 6.70 -8.90 -16.54
CA GLN A 140 6.26 -10.27 -16.82
C GLN A 140 5.00 -10.65 -16.05
N ALA A 141 4.90 -10.24 -14.78
CA ALA A 141 3.84 -10.63 -13.86
C ALA A 141 2.82 -9.51 -13.57
N GLY A 142 3.04 -8.29 -14.09
CA GLY A 142 2.20 -7.13 -13.82
C GLY A 142 2.37 -6.58 -12.41
N VAL A 143 1.26 -6.17 -11.77
CA VAL A 143 1.26 -5.67 -10.39
C VAL A 143 0.68 -6.72 -9.44
N THR A 144 1.52 -7.20 -8.52
CA THR A 144 1.12 -8.11 -7.45
C THR A 144 1.35 -7.48 -6.09
N VAL A 145 0.61 -7.94 -5.08
CA VAL A 145 0.63 -7.40 -3.72
C VAL A 145 0.89 -8.51 -2.72
N ILE A 146 1.88 -8.33 -1.86
CA ILE A 146 2.30 -9.28 -0.83
C ILE A 146 2.02 -8.66 0.54
N PRO A 147 1.41 -9.39 1.50
CA PRO A 147 1.34 -8.94 2.88
C PRO A 147 2.73 -8.75 3.49
N ALA A 148 2.99 -7.61 4.16
CA ALA A 148 4.28 -7.34 4.78
C ALA A 148 4.69 -8.42 5.80
N ILE A 149 3.70 -9.03 6.48
CA ILE A 149 3.94 -10.14 7.42
C ILE A 149 4.56 -11.37 6.75
N SER A 150 4.20 -11.64 5.49
CA SER A 150 4.78 -12.75 4.71
C SER A 150 6.26 -12.49 4.41
N VAL A 151 6.63 -11.23 4.15
CA VAL A 151 8.03 -10.83 3.93
C VAL A 151 8.84 -10.98 5.23
N VAL A 152 8.31 -10.52 6.37
CA VAL A 152 9.05 -10.61 7.65
C VAL A 152 9.24 -12.06 8.11
N SER A 153 8.28 -12.93 7.79
CA SER A 153 8.26 -14.33 8.24
C SER A 153 9.03 -15.28 7.32
N ALA A 154 9.43 -14.84 6.13
CA ALA A 154 10.11 -15.68 5.15
C ALA A 154 11.63 -15.56 5.25
N ARG A 155 12.32 -16.55 4.66
CA ARG A 155 13.75 -16.46 4.36
C ARG A 155 13.97 -15.51 3.19
N ALA A 156 15.20 -15.01 3.05
CA ALA A 156 15.58 -14.25 1.86
C ALA A 156 15.28 -15.04 0.57
N CYS A 157 14.47 -14.44 -0.29
CA CYS A 157 13.98 -15.02 -1.53
C CYS A 157 13.60 -13.92 -2.52
N ASN A 158 13.35 -14.28 -3.77
CA ASN A 158 12.68 -13.36 -4.67
C ASN A 158 11.23 -13.16 -4.17
N PRO A 159 10.71 -11.91 -4.06
CA PRO A 159 9.34 -11.66 -3.62
C PRO A 159 8.27 -12.39 -4.43
N HIS A 160 8.52 -12.73 -5.70
CA HIS A 160 7.61 -13.54 -6.52
C HIS A 160 7.45 -14.99 -6.03
N GLU A 161 8.32 -15.48 -5.15
CA GLU A 161 8.17 -16.79 -4.49
C GLU A 161 7.14 -16.75 -3.34
N LEU A 162 6.76 -15.56 -2.87
CA LEU A 162 5.79 -15.41 -1.78
C LEU A 162 4.36 -15.45 -2.29
N THR A 163 3.43 -15.91 -1.44
CA THR A 163 2.00 -15.81 -1.74
C THR A 163 1.60 -14.35 -1.92
N SER A 164 1.14 -14.04 -3.13
CA SER A 164 0.74 -12.70 -3.55
C SER A 164 -0.69 -12.71 -4.07
N MET A 165 -1.25 -11.51 -4.18
CA MET A 165 -2.57 -11.27 -4.75
C MET A 165 -2.45 -10.29 -5.91
N GLY A 166 -3.18 -10.53 -7.00
CA GLY A 166 -3.28 -9.55 -8.08
C GLY A 166 -3.93 -8.24 -7.59
N VAL A 167 -3.50 -7.11 -8.14
CA VAL A 167 -3.95 -5.78 -7.71
C VAL A 167 -5.48 -5.60 -7.69
N SER A 168 -6.22 -6.11 -8.68
CA SER A 168 -7.69 -6.01 -8.70
C SER A 168 -8.34 -6.78 -7.55
N SER A 169 -7.82 -7.97 -7.20
CA SER A 169 -8.30 -8.74 -6.06
C SER A 169 -7.95 -8.04 -4.75
N PHE A 170 -6.77 -7.44 -4.64
CA PHE A 170 -6.37 -6.67 -3.47
C PHE A 170 -7.33 -5.49 -3.22
N PHE A 171 -7.60 -4.69 -4.26
CA PHE A 171 -8.51 -3.56 -4.14
C PHE A 171 -9.97 -3.98 -3.95
N THR A 172 -10.39 -5.13 -4.47
CA THR A 172 -11.70 -5.73 -4.14
C THR A 172 -11.81 -5.96 -2.64
N ASN A 173 -10.84 -6.64 -2.04
CA ASN A 173 -10.78 -6.89 -0.60
C ASN A 173 -10.67 -5.59 0.21
N HIS A 174 -9.96 -4.59 -0.31
CA HIS A 174 -9.92 -3.27 0.30
C HIS A 174 -11.31 -2.63 0.30
N PHE A 175 -12.00 -2.50 -0.83
CA PHE A 175 -13.32 -1.87 -0.87
C PHE A 175 -14.39 -2.66 -0.10
N GLU A 176 -14.27 -3.98 0.01
CA GLU A 176 -15.15 -4.84 0.83
C GLU A 176 -14.79 -4.85 2.32
N CYS A 177 -13.79 -4.06 2.72
CA CYS A 177 -13.36 -3.89 4.11
C CYS A 177 -12.73 -5.14 4.75
N PHE A 178 -12.23 -6.08 3.95
CA PHE A 178 -11.31 -7.11 4.41
C PHE A 178 -9.89 -6.59 4.58
N ILE A 179 -9.51 -5.57 3.80
CA ILE A 179 -8.20 -4.91 3.88
C ILE A 179 -8.36 -3.44 4.28
N GLY A 180 -7.66 -3.07 5.34
CA GLY A 180 -7.45 -1.69 5.79
C GLY A 180 -7.56 -1.55 7.30
N ASP A 181 -7.01 -0.46 7.79
CA ASP A 181 -6.97 -0.10 9.20
C ASP A 181 -7.50 1.33 9.40
N ARG A 182 -8.44 1.48 10.32
CA ARG A 182 -9.06 2.77 10.65
C ARG A 182 -8.06 3.73 11.30
N GLY A 183 -7.05 3.20 11.99
CA GLY A 183 -6.06 3.99 12.72
C GLY A 183 -5.06 4.73 11.85
N ILE A 184 -5.07 4.49 10.52
CA ILE A 184 -4.17 5.13 9.55
C ILE A 184 -4.93 5.73 8.35
N ALA A 185 -6.22 5.98 8.53
CA ALA A 185 -7.06 6.51 7.47
C ALA A 185 -6.82 8.02 7.29
N ILE A 186 -6.62 8.47 6.06
CA ILE A 186 -6.43 9.90 5.75
C ILE A 186 -7.75 10.63 6.05
N PRO A 187 -7.77 11.62 6.95
CA PRO A 187 -8.97 12.39 7.21
C PRO A 187 -9.24 13.39 6.07
N PRO A 188 -10.50 13.81 5.86
CA PRO A 188 -10.84 14.81 4.86
C PRO A 188 -10.11 16.15 5.03
N SER A 189 -9.65 16.45 6.25
CA SER A 189 -8.91 17.66 6.60
C SER A 189 -7.47 17.70 6.07
N GLY A 190 -6.97 16.62 5.47
CA GLY A 190 -5.59 16.52 4.98
C GLY A 190 -4.78 15.45 5.70
N VAL A 191 -3.49 15.34 5.39
CA VAL A 191 -2.63 14.24 5.87
C VAL A 191 -1.79 14.65 7.07
N GLU A 192 -1.62 15.94 7.33
CA GLU A 192 -0.65 16.49 8.28
C GLU A 192 -0.81 15.93 9.70
N GLY A 193 -2.02 16.03 10.28
CA GLY A 193 -2.28 15.52 11.63
C GLY A 193 -2.10 14.01 11.75
N LEU A 194 -2.45 13.26 10.71
CA LEU A 194 -2.22 11.80 10.68
C LEU A 194 -0.73 11.47 10.69
N LEU A 195 0.10 12.22 9.94
CA LEU A 195 1.53 12.00 9.91
C LEU A 195 2.15 12.27 11.29
N GLU A 196 1.70 13.28 12.00
CA GLU A 196 2.12 13.55 13.39
C GLU A 196 1.76 12.40 14.32
N GLU A 197 0.52 11.89 14.28
CA GLU A 197 0.09 10.74 15.09
C GLU A 197 0.92 9.48 14.81
N LEU A 198 1.17 9.17 13.54
CA LEU A 198 2.02 8.04 13.15
C LEU A 198 3.44 8.16 13.71
N ASN A 199 3.96 9.37 13.84
CA ASN A 199 5.26 9.61 14.46
C ASN A 199 5.23 9.40 15.98
N VAL A 200 4.16 9.83 16.65
CA VAL A 200 4.01 9.62 18.10
C VAL A 200 3.94 8.13 18.43
N ARG A 201 3.18 7.34 17.65
CA ARG A 201 3.09 5.87 17.85
C ARG A 201 4.42 5.15 17.75
N ARG A 202 5.34 5.63 16.90
CA ARG A 202 6.73 5.14 16.84
C ARG A 202 7.56 5.50 18.08
N GLY A 203 7.38 6.71 18.62
CA GLY A 203 8.11 7.20 19.77
C GLY A 203 7.74 6.49 21.07
N LEU A 204 6.50 6.03 21.21
CA LEU A 204 6.00 5.34 22.40
C LEU A 204 6.25 3.82 22.33
N THR A 205 7.51 3.40 22.40
CA THR A 205 7.86 1.99 22.65
C THR A 205 8.21 1.83 24.13
N ILE A 206 7.28 1.34 24.94
CA ILE A 206 7.57 0.97 26.34
C ILE A 206 8.16 -0.45 26.33
N VAL A 207 9.47 -0.55 26.55
CA VAL A 207 10.14 -1.85 26.73
C VAL A 207 10.05 -2.23 28.20
N GLY A 208 9.13 -3.14 28.53
CA GLY A 208 9.13 -3.83 29.82
C GLY A 208 10.22 -4.89 29.85
N LYS A 209 11.29 -4.66 30.64
CA LYS A 209 12.23 -5.73 30.99
C LYS A 209 11.68 -6.48 32.19
N SER A 210 11.37 -7.76 32.02
CA SER A 210 11.16 -8.69 33.13
C SER A 210 12.49 -8.88 33.86
N TYR A 211 12.51 -8.60 35.16
CA TYR A 211 13.59 -9.03 36.04
C TYR A 211 13.36 -10.51 36.35
N GLU A 212 14.24 -11.38 35.84
CA GLU A 212 14.38 -12.73 36.37
C GLU A 212 15.11 -12.62 37.72
N GLY A 213 14.45 -13.11 38.76
CA GLY A 213 15.03 -13.29 40.10
C GLY A 213 15.72 -14.63 40.24
#